data_AF-A0A2U1QQW9-F1
#
_entry.id   AF-A0A2U1QQW9-F1
#
_cell.length_a   1.000
_cell.length_b   1.000
_cell.length_c   1.000
_cell.angle_alpha   90.00
_cell.angle_beta   90.00
_cell.angle_gamma   90.00
#
_symmetry.space_group_name_H-M   'P 1'
#
loop_
_entity.id
_entity.type
_entity.pdbx_description
1 polymer ?
#
loop_
_entity_poly.entity_id
_entity_poly.type
_entity_poly.pdbx_seq_one_letter_code
_entity_poly.pdbx_strand_id
1 'polypeptide(L)'
;MTLFKIFPPKSINSFYGYRTSNSMKSQAKWDFAQKFSATLSLILLSPSVIIQALLYYLYGSTTIINRLITFYWVLSFAIVIYKTEKKTKKISD
;
A
#
# COMPACT_ATOMS: atom_id res chain seq x y z
N MET A 1 6.40 3.47 0.63
CA MET A 1 5.21 4.02 -0.07
C MET A 1 4.76 5.35 0.54
N THR A 2 5.70 6.20 0.98
CA THR A 2 5.46 7.52 1.59
C THR A 2 5.73 8.67 0.61
N LEU A 3 6.59 8.44 -0.39
CA LEU A 3 6.93 9.39 -1.46
C LEU A 3 5.73 9.85 -2.30
N PHE A 4 4.76 8.98 -2.58
CA PHE A 4 3.59 9.33 -3.40
C PHE A 4 2.61 10.30 -2.73
N LYS A 5 2.72 10.50 -1.40
CA LYS A 5 1.90 11.49 -0.68
C LYS A 5 2.53 12.89 -0.74
N ILE A 6 3.85 12.96 -0.87
CA ILE A 6 4.63 14.21 -0.92
C ILE A 6 4.77 14.69 -2.37
N PHE A 7 4.95 13.78 -3.32
CA PHE A 7 4.98 14.05 -4.76
C PHE A 7 4.05 13.07 -5.50
N PRO A 8 2.73 13.29 -5.45
CA PRO A 8 1.81 12.49 -6.24
C PRO A 8 2.13 12.68 -7.73
N PRO A 9 2.19 11.60 -8.53
CA PRO A 9 2.33 11.73 -9.98
C PRO A 9 1.16 12.51 -10.55
N LYS A 10 1.42 13.77 -10.92
CA LYS A 10 0.44 14.69 -11.51
C LYS A 10 -0.02 14.27 -12.92
N SER A 11 0.69 13.35 -13.54
CA SER A 11 0.37 12.76 -14.84
C SER A 11 0.58 11.26 -14.81
N ILE A 12 -0.18 10.54 -15.65
CA ILE A 12 0.07 9.12 -15.92
C ILE A 12 1.51 8.98 -16.43
N ASN A 13 2.37 8.34 -15.63
CA ASN A 13 3.77 8.16 -15.97
C ASN A 13 4.15 6.67 -15.88
N SER A 14 4.80 6.16 -16.92
CA SER A 14 5.28 4.77 -16.99
C SER A 14 6.57 4.53 -16.20
N PHE A 15 7.15 5.54 -15.54
CA PHE A 15 8.40 5.45 -14.77
C PHE A 15 8.23 5.55 -13.25
N TYR A 16 7.07 5.95 -12.72
CA TYR A 16 6.78 5.81 -11.29
C TYR A 16 5.27 5.72 -11.00
N GLY A 17 4.92 5.23 -9.80
CA GLY A 17 3.54 5.21 -9.34
C GLY A 17 2.83 3.86 -9.38
N TYR A 18 1.54 3.88 -9.02
CA TYR A 18 0.66 2.73 -8.96
C TYR A 18 0.17 2.38 -10.36
N ARG A 19 1.00 1.63 -11.10
CA ARG A 19 0.78 1.25 -12.50
C ARG A 19 0.03 -0.07 -12.60
N THR A 20 -1.28 -0.03 -12.46
CA THR A 20 -2.14 -1.13 -12.89
C THR A 20 -2.89 -0.71 -14.14
N SER A 21 -3.20 -1.66 -15.03
CA SER A 21 -3.83 -1.36 -16.33
C SER A 21 -5.17 -0.63 -16.18
N ASN A 22 -5.82 -0.72 -15.01
CA ASN A 22 -7.05 0.00 -14.71
C ASN A 22 -6.82 1.41 -14.14
N SER A 23 -5.71 1.67 -13.45
CA SER A 23 -5.41 3.01 -12.92
C SER A 23 -4.93 3.97 -14.00
N MET A 24 -4.32 3.46 -15.07
CA MET A 24 -3.78 4.28 -16.17
C MET A 24 -4.81 4.64 -17.27
N LYS A 25 -6.09 4.27 -17.11
CA LYS A 25 -7.12 4.51 -18.15
C LYS A 25 -7.57 5.96 -18.25
N SER A 26 -7.57 6.69 -17.12
CA SER A 26 -7.93 8.11 -17.07
C SER A 26 -7.14 8.79 -15.96
N GLN A 27 -6.92 10.09 -16.09
CA GLN A 27 -6.20 10.86 -15.07
C GLN A 27 -6.94 10.81 -13.71
N ALA A 28 -8.28 10.80 -13.73
CA ALA A 28 -9.10 10.65 -12.52
C ALA A 28 -8.87 9.30 -11.82
N LYS A 29 -8.80 8.20 -12.58
CA LYS A 29 -8.49 6.86 -12.05
C LYS A 29 -7.06 6.77 -11.51
N TRP A 30 -6.12 7.45 -12.16
CA TRP A 30 -4.72 7.50 -11.74
C TRP A 30 -4.56 8.22 -10.40
N ASP A 31 -5.14 9.42 -10.27
CA ASP A 31 -5.09 10.22 -9.06
C ASP A 31 -5.78 9.51 -7.89
N PHE A 32 -6.92 8.88 -8.17
CA PHE A 32 -7.63 8.07 -7.17
C PHE A 32 -6.80 6.87 -6.70
N ALA A 33 -6.27 6.07 -7.63
CA ALA A 33 -5.51 4.87 -7.30
C ALA A 33 -4.26 5.20 -6.47
N GLN A 34 -3.60 6.31 -6.78
CA GLN A 34 -2.46 6.82 -6.01
C GLN A 34 -2.84 7.20 -4.58
N LYS A 35 -3.86 8.05 -4.44
CA LYS A 35 -4.30 8.52 -3.12
C LYS A 35 -4.84 7.36 -2.27
N PHE A 36 -5.61 6.47 -2.88
CA PHE A 36 -6.23 5.34 -2.19
C PHE A 36 -5.19 4.30 -1.76
N SER A 37 -4.29 3.88 -2.65
CA SER A 37 -3.24 2.92 -2.30
C SER A 37 -2.28 3.47 -1.23
N ALA A 38 -1.90 4.75 -1.30
CA ALA A 38 -1.07 5.42 -0.29
C ALA A 38 -1.79 5.50 1.08
N THR A 39 -3.09 5.79 1.08
CA THR A 39 -3.88 5.85 2.32
C THR A 39 -4.04 4.46 2.93
N LEU A 40 -4.37 3.46 2.11
CA LEU A 40 -4.60 2.09 2.56
C LEU A 40 -3.31 1.43 3.06
N SER A 41 -2.19 1.67 2.38
CA SER A 41 -0.87 1.21 2.83
C SER A 41 -0.46 1.86 4.15
N LEU A 42 -0.72 3.15 4.36
CA LEU A 42 -0.48 3.80 5.65
C LEU A 42 -1.33 3.19 6.77
N ILE A 43 -2.61 2.93 6.52
CA ILE A 43 -3.51 2.36 7.53
C ILE A 43 -3.12 0.92 7.89
N LEU A 44 -2.73 0.10 6.92
CA LEU A 44 -2.43 -1.32 7.15
C LEU A 44 -0.99 -1.56 7.65
N LEU A 45 -0.01 -0.83 7.13
CA LEU A 45 1.40 -1.09 7.43
C LEU A 45 1.90 -0.31 8.65
N SER A 46 1.46 0.94 8.86
CA SER A 46 2.03 1.79 9.94
C SER A 46 1.81 1.23 11.35
N PRO A 47 0.61 0.72 11.72
CA PRO A 47 0.40 0.13 13.05
C PRO A 47 1.28 -1.10 13.29
N SER A 48 1.57 -1.87 12.23
CA SER A 48 2.37 -3.10 12.33
C SER A 48 3.81 -2.83 12.76
N VAL A 49 4.37 -1.66 12.41
CA VAL A 49 5.73 -1.25 12.81
C VAL A 49 5.79 -0.99 14.32
N ILE A 50 4.77 -0.32 14.87
CA ILE A 50 4.69 -0.01 16.30
C ILE A 50 4.54 -1.31 17.10
N ILE A 51 3.65 -2.21 16.66
CA ILE A 51 3.44 -3.52 17.30
C ILE A 51 4.72 -4.36 17.24
N GLN A 52 5.44 -4.37 16.10
CA GLN A 52 6.70 -5.07 15.96
C GLN A 52 7.77 -4.56 16.93
N ALA A 53 7.93 -3.24 17.04
CA ALA A 53 8.88 -2.64 17.97
C ALA A 53 8.58 -3.04 19.42
N LEU A 54 7.29 -3.05 19.80
CA LEU A 54 6.86 -3.50 21.13
C LEU A 54 7.15 -4.99 21.36
N LEU A 55 6.83 -5.86 20.39
CA LEU A 55 7.07 -7.30 20.51
C LEU A 55 8.57 -7.62 20.63
N TYR A 56 9.43 -6.92 19.87
CA TYR A 56 10.88 -7.09 19.99
C TYR A 56 11.42 -6.56 21.32
N TYR A 57 10.84 -5.49 21.86
CA TYR A 57 11.22 -4.98 23.18
C TYR A 57 10.87 -5.97 24.30
N LEU A 58 9.69 -6.60 24.24
CA LEU A 58 9.21 -7.51 25.28
C LEU A 58 9.80 -8.93 25.20
N TYR A 59 9.95 -9.47 23.98
CA TYR A 59 10.27 -10.88 23.76
C TYR A 59 11.55 -11.11 22.95
N GLY A 60 12.22 -10.04 22.49
CA GLY A 60 13.36 -10.13 21.58
C GLY A 60 12.98 -10.56 20.16
N SER A 61 13.98 -10.64 19.28
CA SER A 61 13.78 -11.15 17.92
C SER A 61 13.78 -12.67 17.92
N THR A 62 12.58 -13.26 17.92
CA THR A 62 12.42 -14.71 17.76
C THR A 62 12.07 -15.07 16.33
N THR A 63 12.49 -16.25 15.90
CA THR A 63 12.20 -16.77 14.55
C THR A 63 10.69 -16.83 14.27
N ILE A 64 9.87 -17.07 15.29
CA ILE A 64 8.41 -17.13 15.16
C ILE A 64 7.82 -15.74 14.86
N ILE A 65 8.24 -14.71 15.61
CA ILE A 65 7.74 -13.34 15.46
C ILE A 65 8.12 -12.80 14.07
N ASN A 66 9.38 -13.00 13.66
CA ASN A 66 9.87 -12.54 12.36
C ASN A 66 9.09 -13.15 11.18
N ARG A 67 8.77 -14.46 11.26
CA ARG A 67 7.98 -15.16 10.23
C ARG A 67 6.55 -14.63 10.16
N LEU A 68 5.88 -14.49 11.30
CA LEU A 68 4.49 -14.00 11.35
C LEU A 68 4.36 -12.59 10.79
N ILE A 69 5.29 -11.71 11.15
CA ILE A 69 5.34 -10.34 10.65
C ILE A 69 5.56 -10.29 9.14
N THR A 70 6.51 -11.08 8.64
CA THR A 70 6.79 -11.12 7.19
C THR A 70 5.56 -11.58 6.43
N PHE A 71 4.86 -12.60 6.94
CA PHE A 71 3.63 -13.09 6.34
C PHE A 71 2.52 -12.03 6.36
N TYR A 72 2.37 -11.29 7.47
CA TYR A 72 1.43 -10.17 7.58
C TYR A 72 1.73 -9.06 6.57
N TRP A 73 3.01 -8.72 6.35
CA TRP A 73 3.40 -7.69 5.38
C TRP A 73 3.04 -8.08 3.95
N VAL A 74 3.35 -9.33 3.56
CA VAL A 74 3.00 -9.86 2.22
C VAL A 74 1.48 -9.82 2.00
N LEU A 75 0.69 -10.29 2.97
CA LEU A 75 -0.77 -10.24 2.90
C LEU A 75 -1.30 -8.81 2.83
N SER A 76 -0.73 -7.89 3.61
CA SER A 76 -1.12 -6.47 3.60
C SER A 76 -0.88 -5.84 2.24
N PHE A 77 0.27 -6.10 1.60
CA PHE A 77 0.53 -5.62 0.24
C PHE A 77 -0.45 -6.20 -0.78
N ALA A 78 -0.76 -7.49 -0.71
CA ALA A 78 -1.75 -8.11 -1.59
C ALA A 78 -3.14 -7.50 -1.41
N ILE A 79 -3.56 -7.21 -0.16
CA ILE A 79 -4.83 -6.54 0.15
C ILE A 79 -4.84 -5.11 -0.40
N VAL A 80 -3.75 -4.36 -0.24
CA VAL A 80 -3.64 -3.00 -0.79
C VAL A 80 -3.83 -3.05 -2.31
N ILE A 81 -3.17 -3.99 -2.98
CA ILE A 81 -3.25 -4.11 -4.43
C ILE A 81 -4.68 -4.45 -4.86
N TYR A 82 -5.24 -5.52 -4.30
CA TYR A 82 -6.58 -6.01 -4.63
C TYR A 82 -7.67 -4.97 -4.36
N LYS A 83 -7.66 -4.33 -3.19
CA LYS A 83 -8.66 -3.30 -2.84
C LYS A 83 -8.53 -2.07 -3.74
N THR A 84 -7.30 -1.66 -4.06
CA THR A 84 -7.08 -0.52 -4.96
C THR A 84 -7.62 -0.83 -6.34
N GLU A 85 -7.28 -1.98 -6.93
CA GLU A 85 -7.80 -2.37 -8.24
C GLU A 85 -9.33 -2.50 -8.27
N LYS A 86 -9.92 -3.14 -7.26
CA LYS A 86 -11.37 -3.31 -7.16
C LYS A 86 -12.09 -1.97 -7.08
N LYS A 87 -11.52 -1.00 -6.37
CA LYS A 87 -12.13 0.34 -6.21
C LYS A 87 -11.91 1.20 -7.47
N THR A 88 -10.74 1.12 -8.11
CA THR A 88 -10.46 1.78 -9.38
C THR A 88 -11.35 1.26 -10.52
N LYS A 89 -11.66 -0.05 -10.56
CA LYS A 89 -12.61 -0.62 -11.55
C LYS A 89 -14.04 -0.09 -11.37
N LYS A 90 -14.44 0.26 -10.15
CA LYS A 90 -15.79 0.79 -9.84
C LYS A 90 -15.95 2.28 -10.11
N ILE A 91 -14.84 2.98 -10.38
CA ILE A 91 -14.89 4.36 -10.85
C ILE A 91 -15.23 4.28 -12.34
N SER A 92 -16.52 4.43 -12.67
CA SER A 92 -16.94 4.77 -14.03
C SER A 92 -16.47 6.19 -14.33
N ASP A 93 -15.91 6.39 -15.52
CA ASP A 93 -15.70 7.74 -16.05
C ASP A 93 -17.07 8.37 -16.36
#